data_AF-A0A7J6U9J3-F1
#
_entry.id   AF-A0A7J6U9J3-F1
#
_cell.length_a   1.000
_cell.length_b   1.000
_cell.length_c   1.000
_cell.angle_alpha   90.00
_cell.angle_beta   90.00
_cell.angle_gamma   90.00
#
_symmetry.space_group_name_H-M   'P 1'
#
loop_
_entity.id
_entity.type
_entity.pdbx_description
1 polymer ?
#
loop_
_entity_poly.entity_id
_entity_poly.type
_entity_poly.pdbx_seq_one_letter_code
_entity_poly.pdbx_strand_id
1 'polypeptide(L)'
;MCTSDHSGDVNQTMFGSEASKGSSRGHSGKVSEVEGMLSGGRPSLKRLKFLVSWAKLQVEESMPYMQRALSSGDNARVTQQALRLEKILDEVIMSFSPWVQQQYLVRAEKDKTKQQRGLRLIKIHLAPLYRFLGGEAVYKAVSFCNAEFLARWESGDVDPDGVLQRCRGVFPTVLETVVIIRSAAATLGASSAKTRKA
;
A
#
# COMPACT_ATOMS: atom_id res chain seq x y z
N MET A 1 3.27 -38.92 -36.67
CA MET A 1 3.46 -38.43 -38.05
C MET A 1 2.11 -38.01 -38.60
N CYS A 2 1.91 -36.71 -38.79
CA CYS A 2 0.99 -36.06 -39.73
C CYS A 2 1.08 -34.56 -39.44
N THR A 3 1.87 -33.89 -40.27
CA THR A 3 2.08 -32.44 -40.35
C THR A 3 0.97 -31.82 -41.21
N SER A 4 0.45 -30.67 -40.79
CA SER A 4 -0.37 -29.81 -41.65
C SER A 4 0.02 -28.35 -41.41
N ASP A 5 0.92 -27.87 -42.27
CA ASP A 5 1.16 -26.46 -42.56
C ASP A 5 -0.02 -25.84 -43.33
N HIS A 6 -0.26 -24.54 -43.17
CA HIS A 6 -0.83 -23.54 -44.11
C HIS A 6 -0.83 -22.21 -43.33
N SER A 7 0.11 -21.27 -43.46
CA SER A 7 0.51 -20.43 -44.60
C SER A 7 -0.66 -19.70 -45.27
N GLY A 8 -0.75 -18.39 -45.04
CA GLY A 8 -1.69 -17.47 -45.70
C GLY A 8 -1.37 -16.02 -45.35
N ASP A 9 -0.97 -15.28 -46.38
CA ASP A 9 -0.36 -13.95 -46.39
C ASP A 9 -1.22 -12.76 -45.94
N VAL A 10 -0.47 -11.78 -45.41
CA VAL A 10 -0.47 -10.33 -45.70
C VAL A 10 -1.63 -9.75 -46.52
N ASN A 11 -2.28 -8.72 -45.97
CA ASN A 11 -2.61 -7.54 -46.76
C ASN A 11 -2.65 -6.23 -45.96
N GLN A 12 -2.31 -5.19 -46.72
CA GLN A 12 -1.78 -3.89 -46.36
C GLN A 12 -2.87 -2.79 -46.40
N THR A 13 -2.53 -1.59 -45.89
CA THR A 13 -3.19 -0.26 -46.12
C THR A 13 -4.45 0.09 -45.30
N MET A 14 -4.77 1.35 -44.95
CA MET A 14 -4.34 2.66 -45.46
C MET A 14 -4.48 3.77 -44.39
N PHE A 15 -3.83 4.90 -44.67
CA PHE A 15 -3.84 6.19 -43.96
C PHE A 15 -5.25 6.76 -43.70
N GLY A 16 -5.40 7.43 -42.56
CA GLY A 16 -6.52 8.34 -42.26
C GLY A 16 -6.01 9.52 -41.44
N SER A 17 -5.60 10.59 -42.13
CA SER A 17 -5.35 11.92 -41.56
C SER A 17 -6.66 12.69 -41.49
N GLU A 18 -7.07 13.15 -40.31
CA GLU A 18 -7.94 14.33 -40.19
C GLU A 18 -7.46 15.25 -39.07
N ALA A 19 -7.40 16.52 -39.43
CA ALA A 19 -6.89 17.61 -38.62
C ALA A 19 -8.02 18.28 -37.79
N SER A 20 -7.64 18.63 -36.57
CA SER A 20 -7.94 19.88 -35.86
C SER A 20 -9.38 20.41 -35.78
N LYS A 21 -9.87 20.58 -34.55
CA LYS A 21 -10.36 21.90 -34.07
C LYS A 21 -10.35 21.97 -32.54
N GLY A 22 -9.73 23.04 -32.04
CA GLY A 22 -9.52 23.30 -30.63
C GLY A 22 -10.78 23.69 -29.88
N SER A 23 -10.78 23.39 -28.58
CA SER A 23 -11.59 24.08 -27.59
C SER A 23 -10.70 24.45 -26.41
N SER A 24 -10.25 25.69 -26.44
CA SER A 24 -9.55 26.37 -25.37
C SER A 24 -10.56 26.75 -24.28
N ARG A 25 -10.45 26.12 -23.11
CA ARG A 25 -11.01 26.64 -21.86
C ARG A 25 -9.97 26.50 -20.77
N GLY A 26 -9.35 27.63 -20.42
CA GLY A 26 -8.39 27.73 -19.34
C GLY A 26 -9.06 27.57 -17.98
N HIS A 27 -8.44 26.76 -17.11
CA HIS A 27 -8.49 26.95 -15.68
C HIS A 27 -7.32 26.23 -14.98
N SER A 28 -6.55 27.03 -14.23
CA SER A 28 -5.80 26.65 -13.04
C SER A 28 -4.56 25.72 -13.17
N GLY A 29 -3.42 26.35 -13.48
CA GLY A 29 -2.26 26.38 -12.59
C GLY A 29 -1.53 25.07 -12.25
N LYS A 30 -0.46 24.77 -13.00
CA LYS A 30 0.89 24.38 -12.52
C LYS A 30 1.01 23.58 -11.19
N VAL A 31 0.25 22.51 -11.01
CA VAL A 31 0.54 21.45 -10.03
C VAL A 31 0.99 20.15 -10.73
N SER A 32 0.73 20.05 -12.05
CA SER A 32 0.90 18.82 -12.84
C SER A 32 2.35 18.37 -13.08
N GLU A 33 3.33 19.27 -13.21
CA GLU A 33 4.70 18.88 -13.60
C GLU A 33 5.49 18.17 -12.48
N VAL A 34 5.30 18.57 -11.22
CA VAL A 34 5.94 17.89 -10.07
C VAL A 34 5.27 16.54 -9.80
N GLU A 35 3.99 16.41 -10.15
CA GLU A 35 3.25 15.16 -10.05
C GLU A 35 3.68 14.19 -11.17
N GLY A 36 3.93 14.69 -12.38
CA GLY A 36 4.41 13.93 -13.54
C GLY A 36 5.86 13.43 -13.45
N MET A 37 6.79 14.22 -12.90
CA MET A 37 8.21 13.82 -12.81
C MET A 37 8.51 12.79 -11.70
N LEU A 38 7.59 12.60 -10.75
CA LEU A 38 7.75 11.67 -9.64
C LEU A 38 6.75 10.48 -9.71
N SER A 39 5.82 10.47 -10.67
CA SER A 39 4.71 9.49 -10.73
C SER A 39 5.02 8.15 -11.38
N GLY A 40 6.21 7.96 -11.98
CA GLY A 40 6.54 6.77 -12.77
C GLY A 40 6.49 5.40 -12.06
N GLY A 41 6.28 5.35 -10.74
CA GLY A 41 6.21 4.08 -10.01
C GLY A 41 5.41 4.10 -8.70
N ARG A 42 4.66 5.16 -8.40
CA ARG A 42 3.92 5.27 -7.12
C ARG A 42 2.44 4.93 -7.31
N PRO A 43 1.85 4.02 -6.51
CA PRO A 43 0.43 3.71 -6.61
C PRO A 43 -0.44 4.93 -6.32
N SER A 44 -1.49 5.13 -7.12
CA SER A 44 -2.45 6.21 -6.89
C SER A 44 -3.27 6.00 -5.61
N LEU A 45 -3.78 7.09 -5.02
CA LEU A 45 -4.68 7.00 -3.86
C LEU A 45 -5.88 6.07 -4.12
N LYS A 46 -6.45 6.09 -5.33
CA LYS A 46 -7.57 5.22 -5.71
C LYS A 46 -7.18 3.74 -5.62
N ARG A 47 -5.99 3.39 -6.14
CA ARG A 47 -5.46 2.02 -6.06
C ARG A 47 -5.19 1.60 -4.61
N LEU A 48 -4.57 2.46 -3.81
CA LEU A 48 -4.28 2.17 -2.40
C LEU A 48 -5.55 1.94 -1.58
N LYS A 49 -6.58 2.77 -1.79
CA LYS A 49 -7.89 2.58 -1.14
C LYS A 49 -8.54 1.26 -1.55
N PHE A 50 -8.48 0.92 -2.84
CA PHE A 50 -8.98 -0.36 -3.33
C PHE A 50 -8.27 -1.55 -2.65
N LEU A 51 -6.94 -1.54 -2.59
CA LEU A 51 -6.15 -2.59 -1.96
C LEU A 51 -6.50 -2.77 -0.48
N VAL A 52 -6.64 -1.66 0.25
CA VAL A 52 -7.07 -1.70 1.67
C VAL A 52 -8.47 -2.27 1.83
N SER A 53 -9.43 -1.85 1.01
CA SER A 53 -10.79 -2.40 1.05
C SER A 53 -10.81 -3.89 0.72
N TRP A 54 -10.02 -4.31 -0.28
CA TRP A 54 -9.89 -5.71 -0.65
C TRP A 54 -9.26 -6.54 0.48
N ALA A 55 -8.14 -6.13 1.05
CA ALA A 55 -7.51 -6.86 2.16
C ALA A 55 -8.39 -6.91 3.40
N LYS A 56 -9.15 -5.84 3.68
CA LYS A 56 -10.12 -5.84 4.77
C LYS A 56 -11.16 -6.95 4.60
N LEU A 57 -11.73 -7.09 3.40
CA LEU A 57 -12.67 -8.16 3.09
C LEU A 57 -12.02 -9.54 3.25
N GLN A 58 -10.78 -9.72 2.77
CA GLN A 58 -10.06 -10.99 2.92
C GLN A 58 -9.81 -11.36 4.38
N VAL A 59 -9.44 -10.37 5.21
CA VAL A 59 -9.26 -10.56 6.66
C VAL A 59 -10.59 -10.96 7.29
N GLU A 60 -11.65 -10.19 7.06
CA GLU A 60 -12.98 -10.43 7.65
C GLU A 60 -13.54 -11.80 7.24
N GLU A 61 -13.37 -12.20 5.98
CA GLU A 61 -13.77 -13.51 5.48
C GLU A 61 -12.96 -14.64 6.12
N SER A 62 -11.67 -14.43 6.41
CA SER A 62 -10.80 -15.48 6.95
C SER A 62 -11.01 -15.74 8.45
N MET A 63 -11.46 -14.74 9.22
CA MET A 63 -11.60 -14.85 10.67
C MET A 63 -12.47 -16.05 11.13
N PRO A 64 -13.67 -16.30 10.57
CA PRO A 64 -14.49 -17.45 10.96
C PRO A 64 -13.87 -18.81 10.60
N TYR A 65 -13.02 -18.86 9.56
CA TYR A 65 -12.33 -20.09 9.18
C TYR A 65 -11.14 -20.37 10.10
N MET A 66 -10.41 -19.33 10.48
CA MET A 66 -9.34 -19.44 11.48
C MET A 66 -9.87 -19.93 12.82
N GLN A 67 -10.97 -19.34 13.30
CA GLN A 67 -11.57 -19.75 14.57
C GLN A 67 -11.96 -21.23 14.55
N ARG A 68 -12.53 -21.70 13.42
CA ARG A 68 -12.87 -23.12 13.25
C ARG A 68 -11.64 -24.03 13.20
N ALA A 69 -10.57 -23.62 12.52
CA ALA A 69 -9.33 -24.40 12.45
C ALA A 69 -8.65 -24.51 13.83
N LEU A 70 -8.66 -23.42 14.61
CA LEU A 70 -8.20 -23.42 16.00
C LEU A 70 -9.03 -24.39 16.87
N SER A 71 -10.35 -24.34 16.74
CA SER A 71 -11.26 -25.22 17.48
C SER A 71 -11.12 -26.71 17.10
N SER A 72 -10.70 -27.03 15.87
CA SER A 72 -10.51 -28.42 15.45
C SER A 72 -9.14 -29.01 15.80
N GLY A 73 -8.18 -28.19 16.24
CA GLY A 73 -6.80 -28.63 16.49
C GLY A 73 -6.04 -29.03 15.21
N ASP A 74 -6.50 -28.58 14.04
CA ASP A 74 -5.88 -28.90 12.75
C ASP A 74 -4.76 -27.88 12.45
N ASN A 75 -3.58 -28.14 13.02
CA ASN A 75 -2.43 -27.23 12.92
C ASN A 75 -2.03 -26.92 11.47
N ALA A 76 -2.12 -27.90 10.56
CA ALA A 76 -1.78 -27.68 9.15
C ALA A 76 -2.70 -26.63 8.51
N ARG A 77 -4.00 -26.71 8.81
CA ARG A 77 -4.98 -25.73 8.33
C ARG A 77 -4.79 -24.35 8.99
N VAL A 78 -4.47 -24.31 10.29
CA VAL A 78 -4.17 -23.07 11.02
C VAL A 78 -2.99 -22.35 10.35
N THR A 79 -1.86 -23.05 10.16
CA THR A 79 -0.67 -22.49 9.53
C THR A 79 -0.93 -22.06 8.08
N GLN A 80 -1.70 -22.82 7.31
CA GLN A 80 -2.10 -22.44 5.95
C GLN A 80 -2.88 -21.12 5.92
N GLN A 81 -3.82 -20.91 6.85
CA GLN A 81 -4.59 -19.66 6.94
C GLN A 81 -3.70 -18.48 7.36
N ALA A 82 -2.79 -18.69 8.32
CA ALA A 82 -1.82 -17.66 8.71
C ALA A 82 -0.95 -17.22 7.54
N LEU A 83 -0.39 -18.17 6.79
CA LEU A 83 0.42 -17.89 5.60
C LEU A 83 -0.35 -17.12 4.52
N ARG A 84 -1.62 -17.45 4.31
CA ARG A 84 -2.47 -16.71 3.36
C ARG A 84 -2.66 -15.26 3.81
N LEU A 85 -3.00 -15.05 5.08
CA LEU A 85 -3.24 -13.72 5.62
C LEU A 85 -1.98 -12.88 5.67
N GLU A 86 -0.86 -13.48 6.06
CA GLU A 86 0.46 -12.87 6.04
C GLU A 86 0.77 -12.31 4.65
N LYS A 87 0.60 -13.11 3.58
CA LYS A 87 0.83 -12.66 2.20
C LYS A 87 -0.05 -11.47 1.81
N ILE A 88 -1.34 -11.49 2.18
CA ILE A 88 -2.28 -10.41 1.88
C ILE A 88 -1.89 -9.13 2.61
N LEU A 89 -1.53 -9.24 3.89
CA LEU A 89 -1.09 -8.12 4.71
C LEU A 89 0.20 -7.53 4.16
N ASP A 90 1.19 -8.36 3.86
CA ASP A 90 2.48 -7.95 3.31
C ASP A 90 2.31 -7.27 1.96
N GLU A 91 1.51 -7.82 1.03
CA GLU A 91 1.24 -7.22 -0.27
C GLU A 91 0.63 -5.81 -0.15
N VAL A 92 -0.40 -5.68 0.70
CA VAL A 92 -1.07 -4.38 0.88
C VAL A 92 -0.16 -3.39 1.57
N ILE A 93 0.56 -3.78 2.64
CA ILE A 93 1.50 -2.90 3.33
C ILE A 93 2.59 -2.44 2.37
N MET A 94 3.22 -3.36 1.63
CA MET A 94 4.32 -3.08 0.71
C MET A 94 3.92 -2.10 -0.41
N SER A 95 2.65 -2.10 -0.81
CA SER A 95 2.12 -1.14 -1.79
C SER A 95 2.20 0.32 -1.33
N PHE A 96 2.34 0.59 -0.03
CA PHE A 96 2.53 1.95 0.51
C PHE A 96 4.01 2.34 0.65
N SER A 97 4.96 1.40 0.51
CA SER A 97 6.39 1.67 0.68
C SER A 97 6.91 2.81 -0.22
N PRO A 98 6.46 3.01 -1.47
CA PRO A 98 6.94 4.13 -2.29
C PRO A 98 6.55 5.51 -1.71
N TRP A 99 5.40 5.60 -1.05
CA TRP A 99 4.95 6.81 -0.37
C TRP A 99 5.72 7.06 0.94
N VAL A 100 6.10 6.00 1.65
CA VAL A 100 7.02 6.07 2.80
C VAL A 100 8.44 6.44 2.37
N GLN A 101 8.90 6.01 1.20
CA GLN A 101 10.22 6.43 0.71
C GLN A 101 10.21 7.92 0.30
N GLN A 102 9.10 8.39 -0.27
CA GLN A 102 8.95 9.79 -0.71
C GLN A 102 9.15 10.81 0.41
N GLN A 103 8.80 10.49 1.66
CA GLN A 103 9.01 11.44 2.75
C GLN A 103 10.49 11.79 2.97
N TYR A 104 11.44 10.89 2.68
CA TYR A 104 12.86 11.20 2.83
C TYR A 104 13.29 12.27 1.83
N LEU A 105 12.77 12.22 0.60
CA LEU A 105 12.98 13.27 -0.41
C LEU A 105 12.32 14.59 0.01
N VAL A 106 11.10 14.53 0.53
CA VAL A 106 10.39 15.73 1.01
C VAL A 106 11.06 16.35 2.23
N ARG A 107 11.68 15.56 3.11
CA ARG A 107 12.46 16.05 4.26
C ARG A 107 13.73 16.80 3.80
N ALA A 108 14.32 16.39 2.68
CA ALA A 108 15.49 17.06 2.09
C ALA A 108 15.15 18.34 1.31
N GLU A 109 13.88 18.59 1.01
CA GLU A 109 13.43 19.80 0.30
C GLU A 109 13.72 21.06 1.11
N LYS A 110 14.38 22.05 0.47
CA LYS A 110 14.78 23.33 1.10
C LYS A 110 13.62 24.32 1.12
N ASP A 111 12.73 24.26 0.13
CA ASP A 111 11.55 25.11 0.08
C ASP A 111 10.48 24.61 1.07
N LYS A 112 10.27 25.36 2.15
CA LYS A 112 9.29 25.05 3.21
C LYS A 112 7.87 24.86 2.67
N THR A 113 7.47 25.62 1.65
CA THR A 113 6.12 25.52 1.08
C THR A 113 5.97 24.22 0.29
N LYS A 114 6.96 23.86 -0.53
CA LYS A 114 6.98 22.59 -1.26
C LYS A 114 7.05 21.40 -0.30
N GLN A 115 7.90 21.49 0.72
CA GLN A 115 8.00 20.48 1.77
C GLN A 115 6.66 20.23 2.45
N GLN A 116 5.97 21.28 2.91
CA GLN A 116 4.67 21.15 3.57
C GLN A 116 3.60 20.54 2.64
N ARG A 117 3.57 20.94 1.36
CA ARG A 117 2.67 20.36 0.36
C ARG A 117 2.96 18.88 0.14
N GLY A 118 4.22 18.51 -0.01
CA GLY A 118 4.66 17.11 -0.16
C GLY A 118 4.27 16.25 1.04
N LEU A 119 4.51 16.73 2.26
CA LEU A 119 4.12 16.01 3.49
C LEU A 119 2.60 15.84 3.58
N ARG A 120 1.82 16.86 3.20
CA ARG A 120 0.35 16.75 3.17
C ARG A 120 -0.10 15.68 2.18
N LEU A 121 0.49 15.64 0.99
CA LEU A 121 0.18 14.64 -0.03
C LEU A 121 0.51 13.21 0.44
N ILE A 122 1.69 13.02 1.05
CA ILE A 122 2.09 11.72 1.62
C ILE A 122 1.08 11.28 2.68
N LYS A 123 0.69 12.16 3.61
CA LYS A 123 -0.29 11.84 4.66
C LYS A 123 -1.62 11.39 4.07
N ILE A 124 -2.10 12.03 3.01
CA ILE A 124 -3.34 11.62 2.31
C ILE A 124 -3.21 10.19 1.78
N HIS A 125 -2.06 9.83 1.23
CA HIS A 125 -1.80 8.50 0.68
C HIS A 125 -1.56 7.43 1.74
N LEU A 126 -0.97 7.77 2.90
CA LEU A 126 -0.73 6.82 3.99
C LEU A 126 -1.94 6.64 4.93
N ALA A 127 -2.89 7.59 4.93
CA ALA A 127 -4.07 7.54 5.80
C ALA A 127 -4.92 6.25 5.68
N PRO A 128 -5.16 5.67 4.47
CA PRO A 128 -5.86 4.39 4.34
C PRO A 128 -5.16 3.25 5.09
N LEU A 129 -3.83 3.12 4.95
CA LEU A 129 -3.06 2.10 5.65
C LEU A 129 -3.11 2.30 7.17
N TYR A 130 -2.95 3.54 7.64
CA TYR A 130 -3.03 3.85 9.07
C TYR A 130 -4.38 3.41 9.68
N ARG A 131 -5.49 3.71 9.01
CA ARG A 131 -6.83 3.29 9.48
C ARG A 131 -7.02 1.79 9.39
N PHE A 132 -6.50 1.15 8.35
CA PHE A 132 -6.55 -0.30 8.17
C PHE A 132 -5.84 -1.02 9.33
N LEU A 133 -4.60 -0.61 9.65
CA LEU A 133 -3.81 -1.17 10.75
C LEU A 133 -4.47 -0.96 12.13
N GLY A 134 -5.26 0.10 12.28
CA GLY A 134 -6.03 0.37 13.50
C GLY A 134 -7.34 -0.40 13.62
N GLY A 135 -7.73 -1.20 12.62
CA GLY A 135 -8.97 -1.98 12.64
C GLY A 135 -8.86 -3.23 13.51
N GLU A 136 -9.87 -3.52 14.32
CA GLU A 136 -9.87 -4.67 15.24
C GLU A 136 -9.66 -6.01 14.55
N ALA A 137 -10.34 -6.26 13.43
CA ALA A 137 -10.18 -7.49 12.66
C ALA A 137 -8.75 -7.66 12.12
N VAL A 138 -8.15 -6.56 11.65
CA VAL A 138 -6.76 -6.54 11.16
C VAL A 138 -5.78 -6.79 12.30
N TYR A 139 -6.00 -6.16 13.45
CA TYR A 139 -5.19 -6.41 14.65
C TYR A 139 -5.24 -7.88 15.07
N LYS A 140 -6.42 -8.50 15.09
CA LYS A 140 -6.57 -9.94 15.39
C LYS A 140 -5.85 -10.81 14.37
N ALA A 141 -5.99 -10.52 13.08
CA ALA A 141 -5.30 -11.26 12.02
C ALA A 141 -3.77 -11.13 12.13
N VAL A 142 -3.24 -9.93 12.37
CA VAL A 142 -1.80 -9.72 12.58
C VAL A 142 -1.30 -10.47 13.81
N SER A 143 -2.04 -10.41 14.92
CA SER A 143 -1.67 -11.11 16.15
C SER A 143 -1.62 -12.63 15.94
N PHE A 144 -2.58 -13.16 15.20
CA PHE A 144 -2.59 -14.57 14.82
C PHE A 144 -1.42 -14.96 13.92
N CYS A 145 -1.16 -14.17 12.86
CA CYS A 145 -0.01 -14.43 11.98
C CYS A 145 1.31 -14.40 12.75
N ASN A 146 1.46 -13.48 13.71
CA ASN A 146 2.65 -13.40 14.56
C ASN A 146 2.78 -14.61 15.50
N ALA A 147 1.69 -15.12 16.07
CA ALA A 147 1.71 -16.31 16.90
C ALA A 147 2.18 -17.54 16.10
N GLU A 148 1.62 -17.72 14.90
CA GLU A 148 2.02 -18.80 13.98
C GLU A 148 3.47 -18.63 13.48
N PHE A 149 3.91 -17.40 13.23
CA PHE A 149 5.29 -17.11 12.88
C PHE A 149 6.26 -17.51 14.01
N LEU A 150 5.93 -17.20 15.27
CA LEU A 150 6.76 -17.56 16.43
C LEU A 150 6.87 -19.07 16.59
N ALA A 151 5.76 -19.80 16.48
CA ALA A 151 5.77 -21.26 16.55
C ALA A 151 6.68 -21.87 15.46
N ARG A 152 6.61 -21.32 14.24
CA ARG A 152 7.48 -21.75 13.12
C ARG A 152 8.94 -21.36 13.34
N TRP A 153 9.19 -20.19 13.92
CA TRP A 153 10.55 -19.74 14.23
C TRP A 153 11.22 -20.68 15.22
N GLU A 154 10.49 -21.09 16.26
CA GLU A 154 10.96 -22.04 17.27
C GLU A 154 11.22 -23.44 16.68
N SER A 155 10.42 -23.86 15.69
CA SER A 155 10.62 -25.14 14.99
C SER A 155 11.67 -25.09 13.88
N GLY A 156 12.20 -23.90 13.55
CA GLY A 156 13.12 -23.70 12.43
C GLY A 156 12.46 -23.75 11.04
N ASP A 157 11.13 -23.75 10.96
CA ASP A 157 10.35 -23.81 9.71
C ASP A 157 9.97 -22.41 9.18
N VAL A 158 10.95 -21.52 9.14
CA VAL A 158 10.79 -20.14 8.65
C VAL A 158 11.65 -19.93 7.43
N ASP A 159 11.05 -19.36 6.39
CA ASP A 159 11.76 -18.89 5.22
C ASP A 159 12.59 -17.64 5.55
N PRO A 160 13.94 -17.71 5.52
CA PRO A 160 14.80 -16.59 5.85
C PRO A 160 14.59 -15.39 4.91
N ASP A 161 14.30 -15.63 3.63
CA ASP A 161 14.10 -14.57 2.65
C ASP A 161 12.81 -13.79 2.93
N GLY A 162 11.73 -14.49 3.26
CA GLY A 162 10.48 -13.88 3.72
C GLY A 162 10.64 -13.05 5.00
N VAL A 163 11.48 -13.47 5.94
CA VAL A 163 11.82 -12.67 7.14
C VAL A 163 12.56 -11.39 6.74
N LEU A 164 13.60 -11.52 5.91
CA LEU A 164 14.38 -10.38 5.46
C LEU A 164 13.53 -9.36 4.71
N GLN A 165 12.60 -9.82 3.86
CA GLN A 165 11.65 -8.96 3.16
C GLN A 165 10.78 -8.17 4.14
N ARG A 166 10.24 -8.81 5.18
CA ARG A 166 9.41 -8.15 6.20
C ARG A 166 10.21 -7.14 7.02
N CYS A 167 11.42 -7.48 7.43
CA CYS A 167 12.33 -6.58 8.14
C CYS A 167 12.71 -5.34 7.32
N ARG A 168 12.88 -5.47 6.01
CA ARG A 168 13.33 -4.38 5.13
C ARG A 168 12.19 -3.54 4.54
N GLY A 169 11.02 -4.13 4.36
CA GLY A 169 9.91 -3.50 3.65
C GLY A 169 8.69 -3.27 4.53
N VAL A 170 8.12 -4.35 5.06
CA VAL A 170 6.82 -4.35 5.74
C VAL A 170 6.87 -3.56 7.04
N PHE A 171 7.76 -3.94 7.97
CA PHE A 171 7.84 -3.28 9.28
C PHE A 171 8.22 -1.79 9.18
N PRO A 172 9.22 -1.38 8.39
CA PRO A 172 9.52 0.04 8.20
C PRO A 172 8.32 0.82 7.64
N THR A 173 7.58 0.23 6.70
CA THR A 173 6.39 0.88 6.12
C THR A 173 5.29 1.10 7.16
N VAL A 174 5.04 0.11 8.02
CA VAL A 174 4.10 0.22 9.15
C VAL A 174 4.54 1.31 10.13
N LEU A 175 5.78 1.23 10.61
CA LEU A 175 6.32 2.15 11.62
C LEU A 175 6.30 3.60 11.13
N GLU A 176 6.80 3.85 9.93
CA GLU A 176 6.83 5.19 9.34
C GLU A 176 5.42 5.72 9.10
N THR A 177 4.49 4.88 8.63
CA THR A 177 3.08 5.28 8.47
C THR A 177 2.49 5.77 9.80
N VAL A 178 2.71 5.03 10.88
CA VAL A 178 2.24 5.42 12.22
C VAL A 178 2.89 6.73 12.68
N VAL A 179 4.21 6.85 12.54
CA VAL A 179 4.96 8.05 12.95
C VAL A 179 4.51 9.29 12.17
N ILE A 180 4.41 9.21 10.85
CA ILE A 180 4.03 10.33 9.97
C ILE A 180 2.62 10.84 10.31
N ILE A 181 1.68 9.94 10.57
CA ILE A 181 0.29 10.31 10.86
C ILE A 181 0.15 10.83 12.30
N ARG A 182 0.78 10.19 13.31
CA ARG A 182 0.68 10.61 14.71
C ARG A 182 1.40 11.92 15.01
N SER A 183 2.60 12.13 14.45
CA SER A 183 3.35 13.39 14.61
C SER A 183 2.56 14.60 14.12
N ALA A 184 1.72 14.42 13.09
CA ALA A 184 0.84 15.47 12.58
C ALA A 184 -0.21 15.93 13.61
N ALA A 185 -0.76 14.98 14.38
CA ALA A 185 -1.79 15.26 15.37
C ALA A 185 -1.21 16.08 16.55
N ALA A 186 0.03 15.78 16.97
CA ALA A 186 0.73 16.53 18.01
C ALA A 186 0.99 17.99 17.60
N THR A 187 1.34 18.24 16.33
CA THR A 187 1.57 19.60 15.83
C THR A 187 0.28 20.43 15.77
N LEU A 188 -0.85 19.81 15.41
CA LEU A 188 -2.16 20.49 15.38
C LEU A 188 -2.68 20.84 16.78
N GLY A 189 -2.47 19.96 17.76
CA GLY A 189 -2.82 20.24 19.17
C GLY A 189 -2.02 21.39 19.78
N ALA A 190 -0.74 21.53 19.42
CA ALA A 190 0.12 22.61 19.91
C ALA A 190 -0.26 23.99 19.33
N SER A 191 -0.70 24.07 18.07
CA SER A 191 -1.17 25.33 17.47
C SER A 191 -2.51 25.80 18.05
N SER A 192 -3.43 24.88 18.35
CA SER A 192 -4.73 25.24 18.97
C SER A 192 -4.59 25.78 20.40
N ALA A 193 -3.59 25.31 21.15
CA ALA A 193 -3.30 25.82 22.49
C ALA A 193 -2.71 27.24 22.49
N LYS A 194 -2.02 27.66 21.41
CA LYS A 194 -1.44 29.01 21.28
C LYS A 194 -2.48 30.09 20.98
N THR A 195 -3.59 29.75 20.33
CA THR A 195 -4.67 30.71 19.99
C THR A 195 -5.60 31.03 21.17
N ARG A 196 -5.53 30.27 22.29
CA ARG A 196 -6.34 30.53 23.50
C ARG A 196 -5.63 31.38 24.57
N LYS A 197 -4.45 31.91 24.28
CA LYS A 197 -3.67 32.78 25.19
C LYS A 197 -3.41 34.19 24.60
N ALA A 198 -4.13 34.57 23.55
CA ALA A 198 -4.12 35.93 23.00
C ALA A 198 -5.45 36.61 23.31
#